data_AF-A0A430RET5-F1
#
_entry.id   AF-A0A430RET5-F1
#
_cell.length_a   1.000
_cell.length_b   1.000
_cell.length_c   1.000
_cell.angle_alpha   90.00
_cell.angle_beta   90.00
_cell.angle_gamma   90.00
#
_symmetry.space_group_name_H-M   'P 1'
#
loop_
_entity.id
_entity.type
_entity.pdbx_description
1 polymer ?
#
loop_
_entity_poly.entity_id
_entity_poly.type
_entity_poly.pdbx_seq_one_letter_code
_entity_poly.pdbx_strand_id
1 'polypeptide(L)'
;MGYGHAWHIPLEGLPLVQERLSAILEDFGRLLPHLPPLAGPLGEGEPVFGPSEVAFNGPRPEDYEGFAFPGLLEGKPFLSSLHPGHHYGFCKTGRRPYDLAVQAFLLVAKAHLGEYLALSSDGAMADWAEAADLVEAVLGLLVDLEAALGVRLVEVEDGQGRRFLFERSLKAMAEGKPLPPHLERLEAFLPSWPFRGPYRVLGEARLFRPVLKAAHLGMGVYRVKATP
;
A
#
# COMPACT_ATOMS: atom_id res chain seq x y z
N MET A 1 -1.95 -18.92 -0.88
CA MET A 1 -2.43 -17.62 -0.38
C MET A 1 -1.75 -16.53 -1.19
N GLY A 2 -2.45 -15.45 -1.58
CA GLY A 2 -2.00 -14.49 -2.60
C GLY A 2 -1.74 -13.09 -2.05
N TYR A 3 -0.75 -12.39 -2.63
CA TYR A 3 -0.35 -11.00 -2.36
C TYR A 3 -1.41 -10.00 -2.87
N GLY A 4 -1.70 -8.94 -2.11
CA GLY A 4 -2.62 -7.89 -2.54
C GLY A 4 -2.57 -6.57 -1.76
N HIS A 5 -3.55 -5.73 -2.07
CA HIS A 5 -3.72 -4.38 -1.53
C HIS A 5 -5.19 -4.16 -1.18
N ALA A 6 -5.44 -3.42 -0.10
CA ALA A 6 -6.78 -3.07 0.32
C ALA A 6 -6.86 -1.60 0.73
N TRP A 7 -8.04 -1.02 0.56
CA TRP A 7 -8.31 0.37 0.88
C TRP A 7 -9.61 0.50 1.66
N HIS A 8 -9.64 1.53 2.50
CA HIS A 8 -10.80 1.92 3.28
C HIS A 8 -11.13 3.38 3.01
N ILE A 9 -12.40 3.66 2.75
CA ILE A 9 -12.91 5.02 2.53
C ILE A 9 -14.05 5.24 3.53
N PRO A 10 -13.99 6.24 4.43
CA PRO A 10 -15.12 6.62 5.27
C PRO A 10 -16.33 6.94 4.37
N LEU A 11 -17.55 6.58 4.79
CA LEU A 11 -18.74 6.79 3.96
C LEU A 11 -18.94 8.26 3.58
N GLU A 12 -18.60 9.18 4.49
CA GLU A 12 -18.59 10.64 4.23
C GLU A 12 -17.55 11.07 3.17
N GLY A 13 -16.55 10.23 2.88
CA GLY A 13 -15.53 10.47 1.86
C GLY A 13 -15.92 10.01 0.45
N LEU A 14 -16.95 9.17 0.29
CA LEU A 14 -17.39 8.69 -1.03
C LEU A 14 -17.79 9.81 -2.00
N PRO A 15 -18.47 10.89 -1.57
CA PRO A 15 -18.73 12.04 -2.45
C PRO A 15 -17.44 12.69 -2.98
N LEU A 16 -16.40 12.77 -2.15
CA LEU A 16 -15.10 13.32 -2.56
C LEU A 16 -14.42 12.41 -3.60
N VAL A 17 -14.55 11.08 -3.46
CA VAL A 17 -14.07 10.14 -4.48
C VAL A 17 -14.72 10.44 -5.83
N GLN A 18 -16.04 10.63 -5.86
CA GLN A 18 -16.76 10.97 -7.08
C GLN A 18 -16.32 12.32 -7.67
N GLU A 19 -16.10 13.33 -6.83
CA GLU A 19 -15.60 14.65 -7.25
C GLU A 19 -14.19 14.56 -7.87
N ARG A 20 -13.31 13.74 -7.29
CA ARG A 20 -11.89 13.69 -7.63
C ARG A 20 -11.52 12.62 -8.65
N LEU A 21 -12.41 11.67 -8.98
CA LEU A 21 -12.07 10.53 -9.82
C LEU A 21 -11.55 10.93 -11.20
N SER A 22 -12.11 11.98 -11.82
CA SER A 22 -11.62 12.50 -13.09
C SER A 22 -10.20 13.04 -13.01
N ALA A 23 -9.85 13.75 -11.93
CA ALA A 23 -8.49 14.27 -11.71
C ALA A 23 -7.50 13.13 -11.41
N ILE A 24 -7.93 12.14 -10.61
CA ILE A 24 -7.16 10.92 -10.35
C ILE A 24 -6.87 10.19 -11.67
N LEU A 25 -7.87 10.05 -12.54
CA LEU A 25 -7.72 9.41 -13.85
C LEU A 25 -6.87 10.22 -14.82
N GLU A 26 -6.90 11.55 -14.76
CA GLU A 26 -6.01 12.39 -15.56
C GLU A 26 -4.55 12.13 -15.18
N ASP A 27 -4.23 12.13 -13.88
CA ASP A 27 -2.88 11.87 -13.39
C ASP A 27 -2.45 10.42 -13.64
N PHE A 28 -3.32 9.45 -13.34
CA PHE A 28 -3.05 8.04 -13.63
C PHE A 28 -2.87 7.78 -15.13
N GLY A 29 -3.63 8.49 -15.98
CA GLY A 29 -3.50 8.44 -17.44
C GLY A 29 -2.11 8.82 -17.94
N ARG A 30 -1.42 9.74 -17.25
CA ARG A 30 -0.03 10.11 -17.56
C ARG A 30 0.97 9.00 -17.20
N LEU A 31 0.62 8.12 -16.25
CA LEU A 31 1.44 6.98 -15.87
C LEU A 31 1.31 5.79 -16.85
N LEU A 32 0.17 5.64 -17.53
CA LEU A 32 -0.13 4.50 -18.41
C LEU A 32 0.98 4.13 -19.41
N PRO A 33 1.68 5.09 -20.08
CA PRO A 33 2.77 4.74 -21.01
C PRO A 33 3.99 4.06 -20.36
N HIS A 34 4.09 4.11 -19.03
CA HIS A 34 5.18 3.56 -18.24
C HIS A 34 4.77 2.31 -17.46
N LEU A 35 3.49 1.95 -17.50
CA LEU A 35 2.94 0.81 -16.77
C LEU A 35 2.92 -0.44 -17.66
N PRO A 36 2.92 -1.63 -17.04
CA PRO A 36 2.66 -2.88 -17.76
C PRO A 36 1.30 -2.84 -18.47
N PRO A 37 1.12 -3.62 -19.55
CA PRO A 37 -0.15 -3.68 -20.25
C PRO A 37 -1.31 -4.01 -19.30
N LEU A 38 -2.43 -3.32 -19.48
CA LEU A 38 -3.67 -3.53 -18.73
C LEU A 38 -4.75 -4.09 -19.66
N ALA A 39 -5.65 -4.86 -19.07
CA ALA A 39 -6.86 -5.35 -19.71
C ALA A 39 -8.08 -4.99 -18.86
N GLY A 40 -9.28 -5.28 -19.37
CA GLY A 40 -10.50 -5.22 -18.58
C GLY A 40 -10.45 -6.09 -17.32
N PRO A 41 -11.38 -5.91 -16.38
CA PRO A 41 -11.33 -6.55 -15.05
C PRO A 41 -11.29 -8.09 -15.07
N LEU A 42 -11.70 -8.72 -16.16
CA LEU A 42 -11.66 -10.18 -16.36
C LEU A 42 -10.39 -10.70 -17.08
N GLY A 43 -9.41 -9.83 -17.29
CA GLY A 43 -8.16 -10.13 -18.00
C GLY A 43 -8.27 -10.09 -19.53
N GLU A 44 -9.38 -9.53 -20.03
CA GLU A 44 -9.72 -9.46 -21.46
C GLU A 44 -10.29 -8.08 -21.80
N GLY A 45 -10.11 -7.66 -23.06
CA GLY A 45 -10.61 -6.38 -23.55
C GLY A 45 -9.92 -5.16 -22.91
N GLU A 46 -10.52 -3.99 -23.08
CA GLU A 46 -9.98 -2.73 -22.59
C GLU A 46 -10.27 -2.50 -21.10
N PRO A 47 -9.37 -1.84 -20.36
CA PRO A 47 -9.66 -1.28 -19.04
C PRO A 47 -10.89 -0.35 -19.04
N VAL A 48 -11.57 -0.28 -17.92
CA VAL A 48 -12.67 0.67 -17.67
C VAL A 48 -12.09 1.88 -16.94
N PHE A 49 -12.07 3.04 -17.60
CA PHE A 49 -11.72 4.32 -16.99
C PHE A 49 -12.89 5.29 -17.17
N GLY A 50 -13.76 5.35 -16.16
CA GLY A 50 -14.98 6.13 -16.19
C GLY A 50 -15.07 7.16 -15.05
N PRO A 51 -16.04 8.10 -15.14
CA PRO A 51 -16.23 9.14 -14.14
C PRO A 51 -16.80 8.62 -12.81
N SER A 52 -17.28 7.37 -12.77
CA SER A 52 -17.83 6.73 -11.57
C SER A 52 -17.05 5.52 -11.11
N GLU A 53 -16.27 4.89 -11.99
CA GLU A 53 -15.51 3.70 -11.68
C GLU A 53 -14.25 3.56 -12.54
N VAL A 54 -13.26 2.92 -11.94
CA VAL A 54 -12.03 2.45 -12.58
C VAL A 54 -11.97 0.96 -12.37
N ALA A 55 -11.81 0.18 -13.44
CA ALA A 55 -11.64 -1.27 -13.31
C ALA A 55 -10.68 -1.83 -14.35
N PHE A 56 -9.70 -2.62 -13.92
CA PHE A 56 -8.70 -3.21 -14.80
C PHE A 56 -8.08 -4.47 -14.20
N ASN A 57 -7.33 -5.22 -15.00
CA ASN A 57 -6.54 -6.38 -14.59
C ASN A 57 -5.27 -6.45 -15.48
N GLY A 58 -4.40 -7.43 -15.25
CA GLY A 58 -3.41 -7.82 -16.24
C GLY A 58 -4.06 -8.54 -17.42
N PRO A 59 -3.48 -8.52 -18.63
CA PRO A 59 -3.94 -9.38 -19.71
C PRO A 59 -3.64 -10.85 -19.40
N ARG A 60 -4.53 -11.77 -19.78
CA ARG A 60 -4.27 -13.22 -19.67
C ARG A 60 -2.95 -13.62 -20.35
N PRO A 61 -2.14 -14.53 -19.74
CA PRO A 61 -2.37 -15.26 -18.49
C PRO A 61 -1.80 -14.55 -17.25
N GLU A 62 -1.42 -13.28 -17.38
CA GLU A 62 -0.84 -12.46 -16.31
C GLU A 62 -1.92 -11.74 -15.47
N ASP A 63 -3.17 -12.15 -15.62
CA ASP A 63 -4.31 -11.72 -14.80
C ASP A 63 -4.34 -12.40 -13.43
N TYR A 64 -5.04 -11.78 -12.47
CA TYR A 64 -5.35 -12.40 -11.17
C TYR A 64 -6.77 -12.01 -10.70
N GLU A 65 -6.92 -11.15 -9.68
CA GLU A 65 -8.23 -10.57 -9.33
C GLU A 65 -8.38 -9.20 -9.99
N GLY A 66 -9.55 -8.91 -10.57
CA GLY A 66 -9.80 -7.59 -11.16
C GLY A 66 -9.73 -6.49 -10.10
N PHE A 67 -8.99 -5.42 -10.40
CA PHE A 67 -9.00 -4.19 -9.62
C PHE A 67 -10.25 -3.39 -9.96
N ALA A 68 -10.92 -2.83 -8.96
CA ALA A 68 -12.06 -1.93 -9.14
C ALA A 68 -12.06 -0.84 -8.07
N PHE A 69 -12.08 0.43 -8.46
CA PHE A 69 -12.10 1.58 -7.56
C PHE A 69 -13.21 2.59 -7.93
N PRO A 70 -14.01 3.07 -6.97
CA PRO A 70 -14.03 2.66 -5.56
C PRO A 70 -14.41 1.18 -5.36
N GLY A 71 -15.11 0.57 -6.32
CA GLY A 71 -15.54 -0.84 -6.23
C GLY A 71 -16.91 -1.02 -5.57
N LEU A 72 -17.86 -0.13 -5.91
CA LEU A 72 -19.22 -0.20 -5.37
C LEU A 72 -20.01 -1.33 -6.05
N LEU A 73 -20.69 -2.14 -5.24
CA LEU A 73 -21.58 -3.18 -5.74
C LEU A 73 -22.98 -2.60 -5.95
N GLU A 74 -23.45 -2.52 -7.19
CA GLU A 74 -24.73 -1.89 -7.54
C GLU A 74 -24.86 -0.46 -6.99
N GLY A 75 -23.75 0.30 -7.01
CA GLY A 75 -23.68 1.66 -6.48
C GLY A 75 -23.68 1.74 -4.94
N LYS A 76 -23.60 0.60 -4.23
CA LYS A 76 -23.56 0.54 -2.76
C LYS A 76 -22.15 0.22 -2.24
N PRO A 77 -21.74 0.83 -1.12
CA PRO A 77 -20.48 0.52 -0.49
C PRO A 77 -20.50 -0.88 0.13
N PHE A 78 -19.41 -1.64 -0.08
CA PHE A 78 -19.14 -2.83 0.70
C PHE A 78 -18.66 -2.44 2.10
N LEU A 79 -19.46 -2.69 3.13
CA LEU A 79 -19.15 -2.31 4.51
C LEU A 79 -18.29 -3.37 5.21
N SER A 80 -17.18 -2.94 5.80
CA SER A 80 -16.37 -3.81 6.65
C SER A 80 -16.98 -3.94 8.04
N SER A 81 -17.11 -5.17 8.56
CA SER A 81 -17.47 -5.38 9.97
C SER A 81 -16.37 -4.94 10.93
N LEU A 82 -15.11 -4.88 10.47
CA LEU A 82 -13.96 -4.43 11.26
C LEU A 82 -13.84 -2.90 11.31
N HIS A 83 -14.40 -2.21 10.31
CA HIS A 83 -14.40 -0.76 10.21
C HIS A 83 -15.81 -0.26 9.89
N PRO A 84 -16.71 -0.21 10.88
CA PRO A 84 -18.05 0.36 10.70
C PRO A 84 -17.98 1.77 10.11
N GLY A 85 -18.91 2.09 9.21
CA GLY A 85 -18.95 3.40 8.55
C GLY A 85 -17.86 3.60 7.48
N HIS A 86 -17.17 2.54 7.05
CA HIS A 86 -16.22 2.60 5.95
C HIS A 86 -16.60 1.63 4.83
N HIS A 87 -16.46 2.11 3.59
CA HIS A 87 -16.36 1.25 2.43
C HIS A 87 -15.00 0.55 2.42
N TYR A 88 -14.99 -0.74 2.12
CA TYR A 88 -13.81 -1.56 1.95
C TYR A 88 -13.72 -2.08 0.52
N GLY A 89 -12.55 -1.91 -0.09
CA GLY A 89 -12.18 -2.56 -1.34
C GLY A 89 -10.83 -3.25 -1.22
N PHE A 90 -10.61 -4.26 -2.04
CA PHE A 90 -9.36 -5.00 -2.09
C PHE A 90 -9.14 -5.59 -3.47
N CYS A 91 -7.88 -5.85 -3.81
CA CYS A 91 -7.47 -6.55 -5.02
C CYS A 91 -6.23 -7.37 -4.69
N LYS A 92 -6.30 -8.70 -4.87
CA LYS A 92 -5.08 -9.51 -4.93
C LYS A 92 -4.52 -9.46 -6.33
N THR A 93 -3.22 -9.29 -6.41
CA THR A 93 -2.52 -9.22 -7.69
C THR A 93 -1.60 -10.42 -7.86
N GLY A 94 -1.28 -11.14 -6.78
CA GLY A 94 -0.36 -12.27 -6.83
C GLY A 94 1.03 -11.88 -7.36
N ARG A 95 1.42 -10.61 -7.22
CA ARG A 95 2.65 -10.02 -7.80
C ARG A 95 2.72 -10.12 -9.32
N ARG A 96 1.56 -10.19 -10.00
CA ARG A 96 1.50 -10.12 -11.47
C ARG A 96 1.91 -8.73 -11.96
N PRO A 97 2.36 -8.59 -13.22
CA PRO A 97 2.85 -7.31 -13.74
C PRO A 97 1.94 -6.11 -13.48
N TYR A 98 0.61 -6.25 -13.62
CA TYR A 98 -0.34 -5.14 -13.39
C TYR A 98 -0.39 -4.65 -11.93
N ASP A 99 0.25 -5.34 -10.99
CA ASP A 99 0.42 -4.91 -9.61
C ASP A 99 1.03 -3.51 -9.50
N LEU A 100 2.00 -3.18 -10.36
CA LEU A 100 2.59 -1.85 -10.41
C LEU A 100 1.54 -0.78 -10.73
N ALA A 101 0.58 -1.08 -11.60
CA ALA A 101 -0.52 -0.18 -11.92
C ALA A 101 -1.52 -0.03 -10.76
N VAL A 102 -1.78 -1.11 -10.02
CA VAL A 102 -2.62 -1.06 -8.80
C VAL A 102 -1.98 -0.18 -7.74
N GLN A 103 -0.70 -0.38 -7.44
CA GLN A 103 0.05 0.42 -6.48
C GLN A 103 0.11 1.90 -6.90
N ALA A 104 0.48 2.17 -8.16
CA ALA A 104 0.57 3.53 -8.69
C ALA A 104 -0.79 4.25 -8.65
N PHE A 105 -1.88 3.59 -9.05
CA PHE A 105 -3.22 4.14 -8.97
C PHE A 105 -3.59 4.50 -7.52
N LEU A 106 -3.33 3.59 -6.57
CA LEU A 106 -3.65 3.82 -5.15
C LEU A 106 -2.83 4.97 -4.54
N LEU A 107 -1.56 5.15 -4.95
CA LEU A 107 -0.75 6.30 -4.53
C LEU A 107 -1.29 7.63 -5.08
N VAL A 108 -1.68 7.67 -6.37
CA VAL A 108 -2.33 8.84 -6.96
C VAL A 108 -3.65 9.14 -6.26
N ALA A 109 -4.49 8.12 -6.05
CA ALA A 109 -5.74 8.28 -5.32
C ALA A 109 -5.51 8.79 -3.88
N LYS A 110 -4.47 8.29 -3.18
CA LYS A 110 -4.09 8.75 -1.84
C LYS A 110 -3.67 10.21 -1.85
N ALA A 111 -2.94 10.67 -2.86
CA ALA A 111 -2.56 12.08 -3.00
C ALA A 111 -3.77 13.01 -3.17
N HIS A 112 -4.78 12.59 -3.93
CA HIS A 112 -6.00 13.37 -4.16
C HIS A 112 -6.99 13.34 -2.98
N LEU A 113 -7.08 12.21 -2.28
CA LEU A 113 -8.10 11.97 -1.24
C LEU A 113 -7.57 12.20 0.18
N GLY A 114 -6.25 12.23 0.37
CA GLY A 114 -5.61 12.45 1.66
C GLY A 114 -6.09 11.48 2.73
N GLU A 115 -6.59 12.00 3.85
CA GLU A 115 -7.06 11.21 4.98
C GLU A 115 -8.35 10.41 4.71
N TYR A 116 -9.09 10.71 3.63
CA TYR A 116 -10.28 9.95 3.24
C TYR A 116 -9.96 8.61 2.55
N LEU A 117 -8.69 8.31 2.28
CA LEU A 117 -8.25 7.01 1.77
C LEU A 117 -7.19 6.42 2.70
N ALA A 118 -7.52 5.33 3.37
CA ALA A 118 -6.54 4.54 4.11
C ALA A 118 -6.14 3.31 3.29
N LEU A 119 -4.84 3.09 3.12
CA LEU A 119 -4.29 1.94 2.39
C LEU A 119 -3.74 0.89 3.35
N SER A 120 -3.74 -0.35 2.90
CA SER A 120 -3.08 -1.48 3.55
C SER A 120 -2.58 -2.48 2.52
N SER A 121 -1.52 -3.21 2.83
CA SER A 121 -0.90 -4.14 1.88
C SER A 121 -0.21 -5.30 2.57
N ASP A 122 -0.17 -6.42 1.86
CA ASP A 122 0.59 -7.60 2.27
C ASP A 122 2.06 -7.50 1.89
N GLY A 123 2.35 -6.63 0.93
CA GLY A 123 3.70 -6.20 0.60
C GLY A 123 4.28 -5.30 1.67
N ALA A 124 5.61 -5.35 1.80
CA ALA A 124 6.40 -4.36 2.50
C ALA A 124 6.35 -3.03 1.74
N MET A 125 6.68 -1.95 2.43
CA MET A 125 6.87 -0.62 1.88
C MET A 125 7.87 -0.61 0.72
N ALA A 126 8.91 -1.45 0.75
CA ALA A 126 9.82 -1.60 -0.39
C ALA A 126 9.16 -2.20 -1.64
N ASP A 127 8.12 -3.03 -1.50
CA ASP A 127 7.37 -3.53 -2.65
C ASP A 127 6.64 -2.39 -3.39
N TRP A 128 6.44 -1.23 -2.75
CA TRP A 128 5.78 -0.04 -3.32
C TRP A 128 6.76 1.03 -3.85
N ALA A 129 8.07 0.81 -3.67
CA ALA A 129 9.08 1.82 -4.01
C ALA A 129 9.10 2.15 -5.51
N GLU A 130 8.90 1.15 -6.37
CA GLU A 130 8.85 1.34 -7.82
C GLU A 130 7.64 2.19 -8.25
N ALA A 131 6.47 1.93 -7.68
CA ALA A 131 5.27 2.74 -7.93
C ALA A 131 5.46 4.19 -7.46
N ALA A 132 6.06 4.39 -6.29
CA ALA A 132 6.37 5.71 -5.76
C ALA A 132 7.35 6.46 -6.66
N ASP A 133 8.43 5.81 -7.08
CA ASP A 133 9.42 6.37 -8.00
C ASP A 133 8.79 6.81 -9.33
N LEU A 134 7.88 5.99 -9.86
CA LEU A 134 7.17 6.30 -11.11
C LEU A 134 6.24 7.51 -10.94
N VAL A 135 5.46 7.55 -9.86
CA VAL A 135 4.56 8.66 -9.53
C VAL A 135 5.34 9.96 -9.36
N GLU A 136 6.44 9.94 -8.61
CA GLU A 136 7.32 11.09 -8.42
C GLU A 136 7.91 11.58 -9.73
N ALA A 137 8.45 10.67 -10.55
CA ALA A 137 9.15 11.02 -11.78
C ALA A 137 8.22 11.61 -12.84
N VAL A 138 6.99 11.10 -12.97
CA VAL A 138 6.06 11.50 -14.03
C VAL A 138 5.18 12.67 -13.60
N LEU A 139 4.73 12.70 -12.35
CA LEU A 139 3.78 13.71 -11.87
C LEU A 139 4.44 14.83 -11.06
N GLY A 140 5.68 14.64 -10.59
CA GLY A 140 6.34 15.58 -9.68
C GLY A 140 5.69 15.63 -8.29
N LEU A 141 4.86 14.64 -7.95
CA LEU A 141 4.21 14.52 -6.65
C LEU A 141 5.13 13.78 -5.70
N LEU A 142 5.49 14.39 -4.56
CA LEU A 142 6.24 13.70 -3.52
C LEU A 142 5.40 12.59 -2.87
N VAL A 143 5.96 11.39 -2.77
CA VAL A 143 5.27 10.24 -2.19
C VAL A 143 5.88 9.86 -0.84
N ASP A 144 5.15 10.15 0.24
CA ASP A 144 5.47 9.64 1.57
C ASP A 144 4.83 8.25 1.77
N LEU A 145 5.62 7.19 1.56
CA LEU A 145 5.15 5.82 1.70
C LEU A 145 4.81 5.44 3.16
N GLU A 146 5.49 6.03 4.15
CA GLU A 146 5.17 5.82 5.57
C GLU A 146 3.75 6.34 5.87
N ALA A 147 3.45 7.55 5.43
CA ALA A 147 2.13 8.15 5.57
C ALA A 147 1.07 7.42 4.73
N ALA A 148 1.39 7.07 3.48
CA ALA A 148 0.45 6.40 2.58
C ALA A 148 0.01 5.03 3.11
N LEU A 149 0.93 4.24 3.63
CA LEU A 149 0.68 2.88 4.11
C LEU A 149 0.39 2.80 5.61
N GLY A 150 0.44 3.91 6.34
CA GLY A 150 0.19 3.95 7.78
C GLY A 150 1.23 3.15 8.59
N VAL A 151 2.47 3.11 8.11
CA VAL A 151 3.59 2.39 8.73
C VAL A 151 4.77 3.33 8.98
N ARG A 152 5.74 2.87 9.76
CA ARG A 152 7.01 3.54 10.00
C ARG A 152 8.14 2.54 10.05
N LEU A 153 9.28 2.90 9.47
CA LEU A 153 10.49 2.10 9.59
C LEU A 153 11.21 2.37 10.91
N VAL A 154 11.46 1.28 11.64
CA VAL A 154 12.20 1.29 12.91
C VAL A 154 13.39 0.37 12.79
N GLU A 155 14.58 0.89 13.07
CA GLU A 155 15.81 0.11 13.22
C GLU A 155 15.98 -0.27 14.68
N VAL A 156 16.09 -1.58 14.93
CA VAL A 156 16.29 -2.15 16.26
C VAL A 156 17.63 -2.87 16.27
N GLU A 157 18.43 -2.58 17.28
CA GLU A 157 19.67 -3.30 17.55
C GLU A 157 19.40 -4.43 18.56
N ASP A 158 19.81 -5.66 18.22
CA ASP A 158 19.70 -6.80 19.13
C ASP A 158 20.84 -6.82 20.17
N GLY A 159 20.77 -7.75 21.14
CA GLY A 159 21.80 -7.92 22.16
C GLY A 159 23.19 -8.32 21.65
N GLN A 160 23.33 -8.64 20.36
CA GLN A 160 24.59 -8.96 19.69
C GLN A 160 25.12 -7.80 18.83
N GLY A 161 24.45 -6.64 18.83
CA GLY A 161 24.81 -5.48 18.03
C GLY A 161 24.38 -5.58 16.56
N ARG A 162 23.57 -6.58 16.18
CA ARG A 162 23.01 -6.68 14.83
C ARG A 162 21.80 -5.78 14.70
N ARG A 163 21.63 -5.17 13.52
CA ARG A 163 20.58 -4.19 13.27
C ARG A 163 19.54 -4.73 12.32
N PHE A 164 18.30 -4.69 12.74
CA PHE A 164 17.13 -5.17 12.01
C PHE A 164 16.20 -4.03 11.71
N LEU A 165 15.54 -4.10 10.55
CA LEU A 165 14.54 -3.14 10.14
C LEU A 165 13.14 -3.74 10.33
N PHE A 166 12.26 -2.94 10.90
CA PHE A 166 10.87 -3.28 11.15
C PHE A 166 9.96 -2.26 10.49
N GLU A 167 8.88 -2.73 9.88
CA GLU A 167 7.71 -1.90 9.58
C GLU A 167 6.78 -1.94 10.78
N ARG A 168 6.60 -0.79 11.43
CA ARG A 168 5.71 -0.64 12.57
C ARG A 168 4.46 0.12 12.16
N SER A 169 3.28 -0.38 12.52
CA SER A 169 2.04 0.36 12.26
C SER A 169 2.01 1.67 13.05
N LEU A 170 1.67 2.79 12.41
CA LEU A 170 1.48 4.09 13.07
C LEU A 170 0.36 4.04 14.12
N LYS A 171 -0.70 3.28 13.85
CA LYS A 171 -1.77 3.00 14.83
C LYS A 171 -1.22 2.32 16.08
N ALA A 172 -0.41 1.27 15.90
CA ALA A 172 0.19 0.56 17.02
C ALA A 172 1.15 1.46 17.82
N MET A 173 1.87 2.37 17.15
CA MET A 173 2.70 3.38 17.81
C MET A 173 1.85 4.33 18.67
N ALA A 174 0.76 4.86 18.12
CA ALA A 174 -0.14 5.76 18.82
C ALA A 174 -0.81 5.10 20.04
N GLU A 175 -1.13 3.80 19.94
CA GLU A 175 -1.66 2.98 21.04
C GLU A 175 -0.59 2.59 22.07
N GLY A 176 0.67 2.99 21.91
CA GLY A 176 1.75 2.63 22.81
C GLY A 176 2.10 1.14 22.82
N LYS A 177 1.70 0.38 21.79
CA LYS A 177 2.00 -1.07 21.71
C LYS A 177 3.52 -1.26 21.66
N PRO A 178 4.09 -2.12 22.51
CA PRO A 178 5.54 -2.26 22.58
C PRO A 178 6.12 -2.79 21.27
N LEU A 179 7.38 -2.43 21.01
CA LEU A 179 8.23 -3.18 20.08
C LEU A 179 8.43 -4.60 20.63
N PRO A 180 8.75 -5.59 19.78
CA PRO A 180 9.03 -6.94 20.29
C PRO A 180 10.10 -6.87 21.38
N PRO A 181 9.90 -7.50 22.55
CA PRO A 181 10.98 -7.67 23.53
C PRO A 181 12.10 -8.49 22.90
N HIS A 182 13.35 -8.27 23.32
CA HIS A 182 14.57 -8.97 22.85
C HIS A 182 14.28 -10.38 22.33
N LEU A 183 14.41 -10.59 21.02
CA LEU A 183 14.15 -11.88 20.40
C LEU A 183 15.47 -12.59 20.18
N GLU A 184 15.78 -13.57 21.04
CA GLU A 184 16.90 -14.51 20.84
C GLU A 184 16.82 -15.22 19.47
N ARG A 185 15.62 -15.29 18.85
CA ARG A 185 15.38 -15.77 17.47
C ARG A 185 14.25 -15.01 16.77
N LEU A 186 14.58 -14.05 15.91
CA LEU A 186 13.64 -13.26 15.09
C LEU A 186 13.00 -14.04 13.93
N GLU A 187 13.62 -15.13 13.48
CA GLU A 187 13.17 -15.95 12.34
C GLU A 187 11.82 -16.65 12.58
N ALA A 188 11.39 -16.79 13.84
CA ALA A 188 10.11 -17.41 14.20
C ALA A 188 8.88 -16.52 13.89
N PHE A 189 9.08 -15.25 13.53
CA PHE A 189 8.02 -14.26 13.30
C PHE A 189 7.82 -13.91 11.82
N LEU A 190 8.20 -14.81 10.91
CA LEU A 190 7.89 -14.67 9.48
C LEU A 190 6.37 -14.48 9.25
N PRO A 191 6.00 -13.64 8.27
CA PRO A 191 4.71 -12.94 8.27
C PRO A 191 3.52 -13.89 8.15
N SER A 192 2.55 -13.74 9.07
CA SER A 192 1.19 -14.26 8.92
C SER A 192 0.28 -13.21 8.29
N TRP A 193 -0.75 -13.69 7.58
CA TRP A 193 -1.68 -12.88 6.80
C TRP A 193 -2.92 -12.43 7.59
N PRO A 194 -3.43 -11.20 7.34
CA PRO A 194 -2.69 -10.05 6.81
C PRO A 194 -1.73 -9.55 7.89
N PHE A 195 -0.88 -8.56 7.59
CA PHE A 195 -0.15 -7.86 8.65
C PHE A 195 -1.16 -7.18 9.60
N ARG A 196 -1.53 -7.89 10.67
CA ARG A 196 -2.41 -7.42 11.75
C ARG A 196 -1.63 -7.15 13.03
N GLY A 197 -0.32 -7.39 12.99
CA GLY A 197 0.58 -7.19 14.10
C GLY A 197 0.95 -5.72 14.28
N PRO A 198 1.51 -5.35 15.43
CA PRO A 198 2.06 -4.01 15.63
C PRO A 198 3.34 -3.76 14.80
N TYR A 199 4.04 -4.80 14.34
CA TYR A 199 5.26 -4.70 13.53
C TYR A 199 5.52 -5.92 12.61
N ARG A 200 6.12 -5.70 11.44
CA ARG A 200 6.60 -6.71 10.48
C ARG A 200 8.12 -6.64 10.44
N VAL A 201 8.79 -7.79 10.57
CA VAL A 201 10.26 -7.88 10.44
C VAL A 201 10.62 -7.93 8.96
N LEU A 202 11.47 -7.00 8.51
CA LEU A 202 11.91 -6.95 7.11
C LEU A 202 13.24 -7.66 6.87
N GLY A 203 14.04 -7.82 7.93
CA GLY A 203 15.37 -8.45 7.87
C GLY A 203 16.47 -7.52 8.40
N GLU A 204 17.73 -7.83 8.06
CA GLU A 204 18.86 -6.99 8.44
C GLU A 204 18.82 -5.62 7.74
N ALA A 205 18.99 -4.54 8.50
CA ALA A 205 18.79 -3.18 7.99
C ALA A 205 19.68 -2.81 6.79
N ARG A 206 20.90 -3.38 6.71
CA ARG A 206 21.83 -3.15 5.61
C ARG A 206 21.34 -3.69 4.25
N LEU A 207 20.48 -4.70 4.25
CA LEU A 207 19.99 -5.34 3.03
C LEU A 207 18.84 -4.56 2.39
N PHE A 208 18.08 -3.81 3.20
CA PHE A 208 16.83 -3.19 2.78
C PHE A 208 16.96 -1.72 2.40
N ARG A 209 17.87 -0.99 3.06
CA ARG A 209 18.10 0.45 2.83
C ARG A 209 18.39 0.86 1.37
N PRO A 210 19.05 0.05 0.52
CA PRO A 210 19.30 0.45 -0.87
C PRO A 210 18.04 0.61 -1.73
N VAL A 211 16.90 0.05 -1.32
CA VAL A 211 15.66 0.00 -2.11
C VAL A 211 14.79 1.25 -1.92
N LEU A 212 14.93 1.94 -0.78
CA LEU A 212 14.08 3.09 -0.44
C LEU A 212 14.85 4.40 -0.49
N LYS A 213 14.31 5.38 -1.21
CA LYS A 213 14.81 6.77 -1.23
C LYS A 213 14.47 7.48 0.07
N ALA A 214 15.28 8.47 0.45
CA ALA A 214 15.02 9.29 1.63
C ALA A 214 13.67 10.05 1.55
N ALA A 215 13.24 10.43 0.34
CA ALA A 215 11.95 11.08 0.12
C ALA A 215 10.75 10.19 0.52
N HIS A 216 10.88 8.87 0.37
CA HIS A 216 9.84 7.91 0.78
C HIS A 216 9.73 7.73 2.30
N LEU A 217 10.72 8.25 3.05
CA LEU A 217 10.87 8.05 4.49
C LEU A 217 10.52 9.35 5.23
N GLY A 218 9.22 9.67 5.34
CA GLY A 218 8.74 10.96 5.86
C GLY A 218 9.53 11.52 7.05
N MET A 219 9.74 10.73 8.11
CA MET A 219 10.53 11.14 9.30
C MET A 219 11.85 10.38 9.48
N GLY A 220 12.22 9.52 8.53
CA GLY A 220 13.42 8.68 8.61
C GLY A 220 13.33 7.50 9.58
N VAL A 221 14.43 6.75 9.69
CA VAL A 221 14.47 5.50 10.46
C VAL A 221 14.71 5.77 11.94
N TYR A 222 13.73 5.41 12.78
CA TYR A 222 13.85 5.52 14.24
C TYR A 222 14.77 4.45 14.81
N ARG A 223 15.73 4.85 15.66
CA ARG A 223 16.63 3.92 16.34
C ARG A 223 16.17 3.67 17.76
N VAL A 224 16.02 2.41 18.13
CA VAL A 224 15.78 2.00 19.50
C VAL A 224 16.93 1.11 19.95
N LYS A 225 17.68 1.56 20.97
CA LYS A 225 18.58 0.67 21.70
C LYS A 225 17.72 -0.22 22.57
N ALA A 226 17.92 -1.52 22.46
CA ALA A 226 17.23 -2.46 23.32
C ALA A 226 17.75 -2.27 24.76
N THR A 227 16.90 -1.77 25.65
CA THR A 227 17.19 -1.76 27.09
C THR A 227 17.16 -3.20 27.63
N PRO A 228 18.06 -3.56 28.56
CA PRO A 228 18.02 -4.85 29.23
C PRO A 228 16.72 -5.08 30.01
#